data_AF-A0A423S514-F1
#
_entry.id   AF-A0A423S514-F1
#
_cell.length_a   1.000
_cell.length_b   1.000
_cell.length_c   1.000
_cell.angle_alpha   90.00
_cell.angle_beta   90.00
_cell.angle_gamma   90.00
#
_symmetry.space_group_name_H-M   'P 1'
#
loop_
_entity.id
_entity.type
_entity.pdbx_description
1 polymer ?
#
loop_
_entity_poly.entity_id
_entity_poly.type
_entity_poly.pdbx_seq_one_letter_code
_entity_poly.pdbx_strand_id
1 'polypeptide(L)'
;MTNPLDLEQLRHQLEDEYVHYSAPDNDGSGFLSFGELLALNEGSKAFNDEMARSGDVNKAQVLSDQVEEQVWEFAQQFKLNSEQQ
;
A
#
# COMPACT_ATOMS: atom_id res chain seq x y z
N MET A 1 1.53 23.00 10.89
CA MET A 1 0.21 23.02 10.21
C MET A 1 0.33 22.01 9.10
N THR A 2 -0.26 20.84 9.27
CA THR A 2 -0.25 19.76 8.27
C THR A 2 -1.06 20.23 7.07
N ASN A 3 -0.42 20.26 5.90
CA ASN A 3 -1.10 20.49 4.64
C ASN A 3 -2.06 19.30 4.44
N PRO A 4 -3.38 19.52 4.28
CA PRO A 4 -4.22 18.45 3.79
C PRO A 4 -3.75 18.19 2.35
N LEU A 5 -3.12 17.05 2.11
CA LEU A 5 -3.00 16.53 0.75
C LEU A 5 -4.42 16.47 0.22
N ASP A 6 -4.72 17.30 -0.78
CA ASP A 6 -6.01 17.33 -1.44
C ASP A 6 -6.27 15.91 -1.96
N LEU A 7 -7.44 15.35 -1.67
CA LEU A 7 -7.77 13.97 -2.03
C LEU A 7 -7.64 13.75 -3.55
N GLU A 8 -7.82 14.81 -4.33
CA GLU A 8 -7.63 14.84 -5.77
C GLU A 8 -6.15 14.79 -6.19
N GLN A 9 -5.25 15.44 -5.44
CA GLN A 9 -3.80 15.29 -5.63
C GLN A 9 -3.30 13.91 -5.26
N LEU A 10 -3.81 13.34 -4.17
CA LEU A 10 -3.49 11.97 -3.76
C LEU A 10 -3.99 10.96 -4.80
N ARG A 11 -5.21 11.17 -5.34
CA ARG A 11 -5.75 10.32 -6.42
C ARG A 11 -4.88 10.38 -7.67
N HIS A 12 -4.47 11.58 -8.10
CA HIS A 12 -3.60 11.72 -9.26
C HIS A 12 -2.21 11.12 -9.05
N GLN A 13 -1.63 11.25 -7.86
CA GLN A 13 -0.36 10.57 -7.53
C GLN A 13 -0.51 9.05 -7.58
N LEU A 14 -1.61 8.51 -7.05
CA LEU A 14 -1.89 7.07 -7.11
C LEU A 14 -2.18 6.58 -8.54
N GLU A 15 -2.83 7.40 -9.39
CA GLU A 15 -3.05 7.11 -10.81
C GLU A 15 -1.73 7.11 -11.60
N ASP A 16 -0.85 8.09 -11.37
CA ASP A 16 0.47 8.17 -12.04
C ASP A 16 1.41 7.04 -11.57
N GLU A 17 1.38 6.72 -10.28
CA GLU A 17 2.10 5.56 -9.73
C GLU A 17 1.51 4.25 -10.26
N TYR A 18 0.18 4.12 -10.39
CA TYR A 18 -0.44 2.98 -11.04
C TYR A 18 0.02 2.86 -12.50
N VAL A 19 0.05 3.92 -13.29
CA VAL A 19 0.54 3.87 -14.68
C VAL A 19 2.02 3.50 -14.77
N HIS A 20 2.86 3.99 -13.85
CA HIS A 20 4.29 3.67 -13.80
C HIS A 20 4.59 2.25 -13.31
N TYR A 21 3.87 1.78 -12.30
CA TYR A 21 4.10 0.48 -11.68
C TYR A 21 3.27 -0.65 -12.28
N SER A 22 2.19 -0.33 -13.01
CA SER A 22 1.37 -1.28 -13.79
C SER A 22 1.75 -1.31 -15.27
N ALA A 23 2.94 -0.82 -15.62
CA ALA A 23 3.52 -1.17 -16.91
C ALA A 23 3.49 -2.71 -17.03
N PRO A 24 3.04 -3.28 -18.17
CA PRO A 24 2.86 -4.74 -18.35
C PRO A 24 4.08 -5.59 -17.97
N ASP A 25 5.25 -4.96 -17.90
CA ASP A 25 6.54 -5.56 -17.56
C ASP A 25 6.77 -5.78 -16.05
N ASN A 26 6.01 -5.10 -15.16
CA ASN A 26 6.21 -5.14 -13.71
C ASN A 26 5.37 -6.19 -12.97
N ASP A 27 4.42 -6.85 -13.65
CA ASP A 27 3.76 -8.08 -13.16
C ASP A 27 4.63 -9.34 -13.46
N GLY A 28 5.86 -9.15 -13.94
CA GLY A 28 6.85 -10.21 -14.14
C GLY A 28 7.50 -10.68 -12.84
N SER A 29 7.91 -11.94 -12.79
CA SER A 29 8.58 -12.51 -11.60
C SER A 29 9.86 -11.73 -11.25
N GLY A 30 9.93 -11.18 -10.04
CA GLY A 30 11.13 -10.48 -9.54
C GLY A 30 10.92 -9.01 -9.20
N PHE A 31 9.76 -8.43 -9.53
CA PHE A 31 9.33 -7.10 -9.11
C PHE A 31 8.10 -7.19 -8.21
N LEU A 32 7.97 -6.25 -7.28
CA LEU A 32 6.77 -6.10 -6.45
C LEU A 32 5.70 -5.40 -7.28
N SER A 33 4.52 -6.01 -7.36
CA SER A 33 3.33 -5.40 -7.92
C SER A 33 2.91 -4.15 -7.13
N PHE A 34 2.13 -3.28 -7.77
CA PHE A 34 1.56 -2.09 -7.13
C PHE A 34 0.89 -2.39 -5.78
N GLY A 35 0.12 -3.48 -5.69
CA GLY A 35 -0.53 -3.89 -4.45
C GLY A 35 0.45 -4.35 -3.38
N GLU A 36 1.54 -5.02 -3.74
CA GLU A 36 2.57 -5.46 -2.79
C GLU A 36 3.38 -4.27 -2.24
N LEU A 37 3.68 -3.27 -3.07
CA LEU A 37 4.36 -2.04 -2.62
C LEU A 37 3.51 -1.25 -1.62
N LEU A 38 2.22 -1.08 -1.91
CA LEU A 38 1.29 -0.39 -1.02
C LEU A 38 1.14 -1.14 0.31
N ALA A 39 0.96 -2.47 0.25
CA ALA A 39 0.83 -3.31 1.43
C ALA A 39 2.05 -3.15 2.35
N LEU A 40 3.26 -3.36 1.83
CA LEU A 40 4.50 -3.28 2.60
C LEU A 40 4.71 -1.90 3.25
N ASN A 41 4.36 -0.82 2.54
CA ASN A 41 4.49 0.54 3.07
C ASN A 41 3.54 0.77 4.26
N GLU A 42 2.26 0.42 4.11
CA GLU A 42 1.27 0.60 5.18
C GLU A 42 1.52 -0.35 6.37
N GLY A 43 1.94 -1.59 6.11
CA GLY A 43 2.43 -2.51 7.13
C GLY A 43 3.58 -1.93 7.94
N SER A 44 4.61 -1.43 7.26
CA SER A 44 5.78 -0.82 7.89
C SER A 44 5.41 0.39 8.76
N LYS A 45 4.44 1.21 8.34
CA LYS A 45 3.92 2.32 9.17
C LYS A 45 3.24 1.79 10.42
N ALA A 46 2.34 0.82 10.28
CA ALA A 46 1.62 0.21 11.40
C ALA A 46 2.58 -0.44 12.41
N PHE A 47 3.61 -1.13 11.92
CA PHE A 47 4.68 -1.67 12.74
C PHE A 47 5.39 -0.58 13.54
N ASN A 48 5.85 0.48 12.87
CA ASN A 48 6.61 1.56 13.51
C ASN A 48 5.78 2.31 14.55
N ASP A 49 4.51 2.57 14.26
CA ASP A 49 3.59 3.23 15.18
C ASP A 49 3.32 2.37 16.41
N GLU A 50 3.10 1.06 16.24
CA GLU A 50 2.91 0.15 17.36
C GLU A 50 4.18 -0.04 18.18
N MET A 51 5.34 -0.13 17.54
CA MET A 51 6.64 -0.14 18.22
C MET A 51 6.88 1.12 19.05
N ALA A 52 6.55 2.29 18.50
CA ALA A 52 6.66 3.56 19.23
C ALA A 52 5.69 3.62 20.42
N ARG A 53 4.52 2.97 20.31
CA ARG A 53 3.47 2.99 21.33
C ARG A 53 3.69 1.98 22.46
N SER A 54 4.08 0.75 22.15
CA SER A 54 4.15 -0.35 23.13
C SER A 54 5.54 -0.91 23.33
N GLY A 55 6.45 -0.76 22.36
CA GLY A 55 7.77 -1.39 22.36
C GLY A 55 7.73 -2.92 22.19
N ASP A 56 6.55 -3.51 21.92
CA ASP A 56 6.37 -4.95 21.74
C ASP A 56 6.47 -5.33 20.27
N VAL A 57 7.59 -5.96 19.91
CA VAL A 57 7.91 -6.39 18.54
C VAL A 57 6.89 -7.40 18.02
N ASN A 58 6.44 -8.34 18.84
CA ASN A 58 5.50 -9.37 18.39
C ASN A 58 4.15 -8.74 18.07
N LYS A 59 3.71 -7.82 18.92
CA LYS A 59 2.46 -7.09 18.71
C LYS A 59 2.52 -6.18 17.48
N ALA A 60 3.64 -5.49 17.28
CA ALA A 60 3.85 -4.66 16.11
C ALA A 60 3.89 -5.48 14.81
N GLN A 61 4.53 -6.65 14.81
CA GLN A 61 4.56 -7.53 13.64
C GLN A 61 3.18 -8.05 13.29
N VAL A 62 2.41 -8.54 14.28
CA VAL A 62 1.03 -9.03 14.04
C VAL A 62 0.15 -7.92 13.45
N LEU A 63 0.33 -6.68 13.89
CA LEU A 63 -0.41 -5.54 13.33
C LEU A 63 0.06 -5.22 11.90
N SER A 64 1.37 -5.25 11.63
CA SER A 64 1.93 -5.07 10.28
C SER A 64 1.31 -6.05 9.30
N ASP A 65 1.36 -7.35 9.63
CA ASP A 65 0.88 -8.43 8.77
C ASP A 65 -0.62 -8.27 8.46
N GLN A 66 -1.42 -7.89 9.46
CA GLN A 66 -2.87 -7.64 9.28
C GLN A 66 -3.15 -6.45 8.37
N VAL A 67 -2.36 -5.38 8.47
CA VAL A 67 -2.52 -4.19 7.61
C VAL A 67 -2.05 -4.49 6.19
N GLU A 68 -0.93 -5.20 6.03
CA GLU A 68 -0.42 -5.63 4.72
C GLU A 68 -1.46 -6.44 3.95
N GLU A 69 -2.07 -7.44 4.60
CA GLU A 69 -3.11 -8.29 4.00
C GLU A 69 -4.32 -7.46 3.54
N GLN A 70 -4.84 -6.57 4.40
CA GLN A 70 -5.99 -5.73 4.07
C GLN A 70 -5.72 -4.78 2.91
N VAL A 71 -4.55 -4.13 2.90
CA VAL A 71 -4.16 -3.19 1.84
C VAL A 71 -3.92 -3.91 0.53
N TRP A 72 -3.32 -5.10 0.57
CA TRP A 72 -3.12 -5.92 -0.62
C TRP A 72 -4.46 -6.33 -1.25
N GLU A 73 -5.40 -6.86 -0.44
CA GLU A 73 -6.74 -7.22 -0.92
C GLU A 73 -7.47 -6.01 -1.55
N PHE A 74 -7.38 -4.85 -0.91
CA PHE A 74 -7.96 -3.61 -1.43
C PHE A 74 -7.34 -3.19 -2.77
N ALA A 75 -6.01 -3.23 -2.88
CA ALA A 75 -5.31 -2.88 -4.11
C ALA A 75 -5.65 -3.84 -5.27
N GLN A 76 -5.80 -5.14 -4.99
CA GLN A 76 -6.25 -6.11 -6.00
C GLN A 76 -7.68 -5.83 -6.47
N GLN A 77 -8.60 -5.53 -5.54
CA GLN A 77 -9.98 -5.18 -5.90
C GLN A 77 -10.03 -3.89 -6.73
N PHE A 78 -9.22 -2.88 -6.38
CA PHE A 78 -9.12 -1.65 -7.15
C PHE A 78 -8.66 -1.92 -8.59
N LYS A 79 -7.56 -2.68 -8.77
CA LYS A 79 -7.05 -3.07 -10.09
C LYS A 79 -8.13 -3.77 -10.93
N LEU A 80 -8.79 -4.78 -10.37
CA LEU A 80 -9.87 -5.51 -11.05
C LEU A 80 -11.01 -4.60 -11.49
N ASN A 81 -11.41 -3.64 -10.67
CA ASN A 81 -12.49 -2.70 -11.00
C ASN A 81 -12.07 -1.70 -12.08
N SER A 82 -10.83 -1.23 -12.05
CA SER A 82 -10.28 -0.28 -13.03
C SER A 82 -10.09 -0.90 -14.41
N GLU A 83 -9.74 -2.18 -14.50
CA GLU A 83 -9.56 -2.90 -15.76
C GLU A 83 -10.88 -3.31 -16.44
N GLN A 84 -12.02 -3.24 -15.73
CA GLN A 84 -13.34 -3.56 -16.26
C GLN A 84 -14.10 -2.36 -16.86
N GLN A 85 -13.53 -1.15 -16.79
CA GLN A 85 -14.09 0.09 -17.35
C GLN A 85 -13.52 0.41 -18.73
#